data_AF-A0A0M0JX78-F1
#
_entry.id   AF-A0A0M0JX78-F1
#
_cell.length_a   1.000
_cell.length_b   1.000
_cell.length_c   1.000
_cell.angle_alpha   90.00
_cell.angle_beta   90.00
_cell.angle_gamma   90.00
#
_symmetry.space_group_name_H-M   'P 1'
#
loop_
_entity.id
_entity.type
_entity.pdbx_description
1 polymer ?
#
loop_
_entity_poly.entity_id
_entity_poly.type
_entity_poly.pdbx_seq_one_letter_code
_entity_poly.pdbx_strand_id
1 'polypeptide(L)'
;MKLVVAAALFNLAAGNIAPCPGYTQSSDYKCDHDSTHRVCAQLVKSSHDDTPLKWGSKSFWEITDQKSFEWNDDIIGQPNPGDSWCICMWATAELIEKVGCHNVHLRCESTDIEYVLSQYNDQGQKLDAAHSCLREKCGHAAKASAQATLTEA
;
A
#
# COMPACT_ATOMS: atom_id res chain seq x y z
N MET A 1 31.67 -25.66 34.62
CA MET A 1 30.75 -24.52 34.80
C MET A 1 31.11 -23.43 33.82
N LYS A 2 30.23 -23.17 32.83
CA LYS A 2 29.99 -21.88 32.17
C LYS A 2 28.92 -22.13 31.10
N LEU A 3 27.66 -22.02 31.51
CA LEU A 3 26.55 -21.86 30.57
C LEU A 3 26.68 -20.46 29.98
N VAL A 4 26.83 -20.36 28.67
CA VAL A 4 26.68 -19.12 27.93
C VAL A 4 25.25 -19.13 27.40
N VAL A 5 24.35 -18.40 28.07
CA VAL A 5 23.00 -18.16 27.56
C VAL A 5 23.10 -17.03 26.55
N ALA A 6 23.07 -17.37 25.26
CA ALA A 6 22.88 -16.39 24.20
C ALA A 6 21.44 -15.88 24.28
N ALA A 7 21.24 -14.67 24.79
CA ALA A 7 19.97 -13.99 24.68
C ALA A 7 19.74 -13.62 23.21
N ALA A 8 18.91 -14.40 22.51
CA ALA A 8 18.38 -14.00 21.22
C ALA A 8 17.47 -12.79 21.47
N LEU A 9 17.92 -11.61 21.03
CA LEU A 9 17.07 -10.44 20.90
C LEU A 9 16.10 -10.75 19.75
N PHE A 10 14.91 -11.25 20.08
CA PHE A 10 13.82 -11.35 19.12
C PHE A 10 13.40 -9.92 18.76
N ASN A 11 13.81 -9.47 17.58
CA ASN A 11 13.23 -8.30 16.95
C ASN A 11 11.74 -8.58 16.78
N LEU A 12 10.90 -7.80 17.46
CA LEU A 12 9.47 -7.74 17.16
C LEU A 12 9.35 -7.19 15.74
N ALA A 13 9.12 -8.07 14.76
CA ALA A 13 8.84 -7.65 13.40
C ALA A 13 7.53 -6.86 13.40
N ALA A 14 7.63 -5.52 13.33
CA ALA A 14 6.56 -4.72 12.75
C ALA A 14 6.22 -5.35 11.39
N GLY A 15 4.93 -5.49 11.09
CA GLY A 15 4.43 -6.26 9.95
C GLY A 15 5.27 -6.03 8.70
N ASN A 16 5.83 -7.10 8.12
CA ASN A 16 6.74 -7.00 6.99
C ASN A 16 5.96 -6.57 5.74
N ILE A 17 5.81 -5.25 5.53
CA ILE A 17 5.27 -4.69 4.29
C ILE A 17 6.32 -4.89 3.19
N ALA A 18 5.90 -5.44 2.05
CA ALA A 18 6.74 -5.61 0.88
C ALA A 18 6.97 -4.26 0.18
N PRO A 19 8.12 -4.06 -0.49
CA PRO A 19 8.32 -2.93 -1.40
C PRO A 19 7.15 -2.75 -2.37
N CYS A 20 6.72 -1.51 -2.60
CA CYS A 20 5.72 -1.15 -3.58
C CYS A 20 6.42 -0.89 -4.93
N PRO A 21 6.18 -1.69 -5.98
CA PRO A 21 6.92 -1.58 -7.23
C PRO A 21 6.56 -0.26 -7.93
N GLY A 22 7.56 0.58 -8.17
CA GLY A 22 7.41 1.92 -8.74
C GLY A 22 7.69 3.02 -7.71
N TYR A 23 7.45 2.77 -6.43
CA TYR A 23 7.59 3.78 -5.38
C TYR A 23 9.05 4.08 -5.04
N THR A 24 9.44 5.35 -5.03
CA THR A 24 10.84 5.78 -4.81
C THR A 24 11.02 6.84 -3.72
N GLN A 25 9.93 7.26 -3.05
CA GLN A 25 9.96 8.34 -2.07
C GLN A 25 10.38 7.88 -0.65
N SER A 26 10.70 6.60 -0.46
CA SER A 26 11.38 6.07 0.73
C SER A 26 12.57 5.20 0.34
N SER A 27 13.54 5.04 1.25
CA SER A 27 14.77 4.28 0.98
C SER A 27 14.57 2.76 0.85
N ASP A 28 13.47 2.24 1.39
CA ASP A 28 13.10 0.82 1.34
C ASP A 28 11.89 0.53 0.42
N TYR A 29 11.39 1.58 -0.24
CA TYR A 29 10.29 1.55 -1.20
C TYR A 29 8.94 1.07 -0.62
N LYS A 30 8.74 1.19 0.70
CA LYS A 30 7.52 0.74 1.38
C LYS A 30 6.52 1.87 1.65
N CYS A 31 5.25 1.48 1.73
CA CYS A 31 4.15 2.39 2.06
C CYS A 31 3.92 2.51 3.58
N ASP A 32 4.99 2.76 4.34
CA ASP A 32 4.93 2.94 5.81
C ASP A 32 5.77 4.14 6.31
N HIS A 33 6.39 4.88 5.40
CA HIS A 33 7.32 5.98 5.69
C HIS A 33 6.67 7.26 6.27
N ASP A 34 5.37 7.50 6.03
CA ASP A 34 4.65 8.67 6.57
C ASP A 34 3.20 8.34 6.97
N SER A 35 2.48 9.27 7.61
CA SER A 35 1.15 8.99 8.16
C SER A 35 0.00 8.91 7.15
N THR A 36 0.19 9.21 5.87
CA THR A 36 -0.90 9.28 4.87
C THR A 36 -0.72 8.31 3.70
N HIS A 37 0.50 8.12 3.18
CA HIS A 37 0.81 7.29 2.01
C HIS A 37 1.01 5.82 2.38
N ARG A 38 -0.11 5.16 2.73
CA ARG A 38 -0.12 3.82 3.33
C ARG A 38 -0.56 2.69 2.39
N VAL A 39 -1.05 3.03 1.19
CA VAL A 39 -1.67 2.07 0.27
C VAL A 39 -0.88 1.97 -1.03
N CYS A 40 -0.44 0.77 -1.40
CA CYS A 40 0.20 0.52 -2.68
C CYS A 40 -0.86 0.18 -3.75
N ALA A 41 -1.01 1.04 -4.75
CA ALA A 41 -2.00 0.88 -5.81
C ALA A 41 -1.36 0.98 -7.19
N GLN A 42 -1.84 0.18 -8.14
CA GLN A 42 -1.37 0.22 -9.54
C GLN A 42 -1.92 1.46 -10.24
N LEU A 43 -1.05 2.39 -10.66
CA LEU A 43 -1.46 3.66 -11.25
C LEU A 43 -1.21 3.77 -12.77
N VAL A 44 -0.27 2.98 -13.30
CA VAL A 44 0.03 2.91 -14.74
C VAL A 44 -0.21 1.50 -15.28
N LYS A 45 -0.27 1.35 -16.60
CA LYS A 45 -0.60 0.06 -17.23
C LYS A 45 0.40 -1.05 -16.90
N SER A 46 1.71 -0.75 -16.89
CA SER A 46 2.76 -1.70 -16.53
C SER A 46 4.09 -1.01 -16.27
N SER A 47 5.11 -1.75 -15.83
CA SER A 47 6.50 -1.27 -15.70
C SER A 47 7.20 -0.88 -17.01
N HIS A 48 6.52 -1.03 -18.15
CA HIS A 48 7.02 -0.67 -19.47
C HIS A 48 6.05 0.23 -20.25
N ASP A 49 4.96 0.65 -19.61
CA ASP A 49 3.92 1.50 -20.21
C ASP A 49 3.41 2.44 -19.11
N ASP A 50 3.94 3.66 -19.13
CA ASP A 50 3.64 4.76 -18.21
C ASP A 50 2.24 5.36 -18.45
N THR A 51 1.47 4.83 -19.41
CA THR A 51 0.08 5.29 -19.62
C THR A 51 -0.73 5.12 -18.34
N PRO A 52 -1.41 6.19 -17.85
CA PRO A 52 -2.32 6.10 -16.71
C PRO A 52 -3.34 4.98 -16.82
N LEU A 53 -3.40 4.13 -15.80
CA LEU A 53 -4.46 3.14 -15.67
C LEU A 53 -5.79 3.85 -15.44
N LYS A 54 -6.80 3.46 -16.22
CA LYS A 54 -8.17 4.00 -16.10
C LYS A 54 -8.99 3.09 -15.19
N TRP A 55 -9.61 3.70 -14.18
CA TRP A 55 -10.46 3.07 -13.18
C TRP A 55 -11.92 3.30 -13.56
N GLY A 56 -12.30 2.81 -14.73
CA GLY A 56 -13.48 3.25 -15.48
C GLY A 56 -13.09 4.20 -16.61
N SER A 57 -13.67 5.39 -16.67
CA SER A 57 -13.35 6.39 -17.71
C SER A 57 -12.21 7.35 -17.35
N LYS A 58 -11.79 7.37 -16.07
CA LYS A 58 -10.83 8.32 -15.51
C LYS A 58 -9.66 7.61 -14.84
N SER A 59 -8.48 8.23 -14.82
CA SER A 59 -7.32 7.75 -14.07
C SER A 59 -7.45 8.13 -12.59
N PHE A 60 -6.58 7.56 -11.74
CA PHE A 60 -6.49 7.93 -10.33
C PHE A 60 -6.41 9.45 -10.13
N TRP A 61 -5.47 10.10 -10.82
CA TRP A 61 -5.26 11.55 -10.69
C TRP A 61 -6.44 12.40 -11.15
N GLU A 62 -7.25 11.94 -12.12
CA GLU A 62 -8.49 12.62 -12.54
C GLU A 62 -9.64 12.44 -11.56
N ILE A 63 -9.64 11.33 -10.82
CA ILE A 63 -10.69 11.01 -9.85
C ILE A 63 -10.48 11.79 -8.56
N THR A 64 -9.24 11.87 -8.10
CA THR A 64 -8.88 12.48 -6.80
C THR A 64 -8.37 13.92 -6.94
N ASP A 65 -8.46 14.52 -8.13
CA ASP A 65 -7.96 15.87 -8.44
C ASP A 65 -6.46 16.09 -8.13
N GLN A 66 -5.63 15.08 -8.42
CA GLN A 66 -4.19 15.08 -8.13
C GLN A 66 -3.33 15.17 -9.40
N LYS A 67 -3.83 15.78 -10.48
CA LYS A 67 -3.12 15.85 -11.78
C LYS A 67 -1.73 16.47 -11.74
N SER A 68 -1.46 17.37 -10.79
CA SER A 68 -0.14 17.95 -10.59
C SER A 68 0.91 16.96 -10.06
N PHE A 69 0.48 15.78 -9.59
CA PHE A 69 1.30 14.72 -9.01
C PHE A 69 1.28 13.44 -9.88
N GLU A 70 1.00 13.59 -11.18
CA GLU A 70 1.01 12.49 -12.15
C GLU A 70 2.44 12.11 -12.56
N TRP A 71 3.14 11.43 -11.65
CA TRP A 71 4.54 11.04 -11.80
C TRP A 71 4.72 9.71 -12.54
N ASN A 72 4.08 9.56 -13.70
CA ASN A 72 4.05 8.29 -14.44
C ASN A 72 5.45 7.79 -14.82
N ASP A 73 6.31 8.72 -15.30
CA ASP A 73 7.69 8.41 -15.67
C ASP A 73 8.52 7.91 -14.48
N ASP A 74 8.27 8.43 -13.28
CA ASP A 74 8.97 8.01 -12.07
C ASP A 74 8.53 6.60 -11.63
N ILE A 75 7.25 6.26 -11.81
CA ILE A 75 6.70 4.93 -11.47
C ILE A 75 7.40 3.82 -12.27
N ILE A 76 7.68 4.04 -13.56
CA ILE A 76 8.39 3.05 -14.39
C ILE A 76 9.92 3.18 -14.29
N GLY A 77 10.41 4.18 -13.56
CA GLY A 77 11.81 4.56 -13.47
C GLY A 77 12.64 3.73 -12.47
N GLN A 78 13.96 3.79 -12.62
CA GLN A 78 14.90 3.28 -11.61
C GLN A 78 14.86 4.15 -10.34
N PRO A 79 15.22 3.63 -9.15
CA PRO A 79 15.82 2.30 -8.87
C PRO A 79 14.80 1.17 -8.64
N ASN A 80 13.51 1.47 -8.61
CA ASN A 80 12.46 0.51 -8.26
C ASN A 80 11.35 0.56 -9.32
N PRO A 81 11.62 0.14 -10.57
CA PRO A 81 10.64 0.25 -11.64
C PRO A 81 9.42 -0.63 -11.35
N GLY A 82 8.24 -0.13 -11.64
CA GLY A 82 7.00 -0.87 -11.43
C GLY A 82 5.81 -0.21 -12.09
N ASP A 83 4.64 -0.50 -11.55
CA ASP A 83 3.36 -0.01 -12.06
C ASP A 83 2.52 0.67 -10.98
N SER A 84 3.06 0.78 -9.78
CA SER A 84 2.34 1.15 -8.56
C SER A 84 3.02 2.29 -7.81
N TRP A 85 2.26 2.91 -6.92
CA TRP A 85 2.78 3.97 -6.05
C TRP A 85 2.09 3.92 -4.68
N CYS A 86 2.77 4.40 -3.64
CA CYS A 86 2.14 4.60 -2.34
C CYS A 86 1.25 5.85 -2.39
N ILE A 87 -0.06 5.64 -2.32
CA ILE A 87 -1.07 6.70 -2.38
C ILE A 87 -1.65 6.97 -0.99
N CYS A 88 -2.18 8.18 -0.82
CA CYS A 88 -2.84 8.62 0.41
C CYS A 88 -4.03 7.72 0.77
N MET A 89 -4.31 7.54 2.06
CA MET A 89 -5.49 6.82 2.52
C MET A 89 -6.78 7.55 2.11
N TRP A 90 -6.81 8.89 2.17
CA TRP A 90 -7.96 9.69 1.74
C TRP A 90 -8.26 9.49 0.25
N ALA A 91 -7.23 9.50 -0.58
CA ALA A 91 -7.34 9.32 -2.03
C ALA A 91 -7.79 7.91 -2.38
N THR A 92 -7.34 6.93 -1.60
CA THR A 92 -7.81 5.54 -1.71
C THR A 92 -9.30 5.42 -1.37
N ALA A 93 -9.75 6.06 -0.28
CA ALA A 93 -11.16 6.07 0.10
C ALA A 93 -12.03 6.74 -0.97
N GLU A 94 -11.64 7.93 -1.44
CA GLU A 94 -12.35 8.62 -2.51
C GLU A 94 -12.40 7.78 -3.79
N LEU A 95 -11.28 7.19 -4.21
CA LEU A 95 -11.23 6.32 -5.38
C LEU A 95 -12.25 5.18 -5.25
N ILE A 96 -12.25 4.45 -4.13
CA ILE A 96 -13.16 3.35 -3.86
C ILE A 96 -14.62 3.81 -3.83
N GLU A 97 -14.92 4.98 -3.26
CA GLU A 97 -16.27 5.56 -3.26
C GLU A 97 -16.77 5.84 -4.69
N LYS A 98 -15.88 6.23 -5.60
CA LYS A 98 -16.23 6.56 -6.99
C LYS A 98 -16.33 5.35 -7.90
N VAL A 99 -15.42 4.38 -7.76
CA VAL A 99 -15.29 3.27 -8.71
C VAL A 99 -15.75 1.93 -8.14
N GLY A 100 -15.93 1.84 -6.83
CA GLY A 100 -16.30 0.61 -6.12
C GLY A 100 -15.12 -0.32 -5.89
N CYS A 101 -15.16 -1.08 -4.78
CA CYS A 101 -14.05 -1.93 -4.38
C CYS A 101 -13.64 -2.95 -5.46
N HIS A 102 -14.59 -3.54 -6.19
CA HIS A 102 -14.25 -4.56 -7.19
C HIS A 102 -13.36 -4.02 -8.32
N ASN A 103 -13.43 -2.72 -8.59
CA ASN A 103 -12.69 -2.06 -9.66
C ASN A 103 -11.35 -1.47 -9.18
N VAL A 104 -10.95 -1.69 -7.92
CA VAL A 104 -9.65 -1.22 -7.42
C VAL A 104 -8.53 -2.26 -7.49
N HIS A 105 -7.35 -1.80 -7.90
CA HIS A 105 -6.12 -2.60 -8.08
C HIS A 105 -5.10 -2.29 -6.98
N LEU A 106 -5.28 -2.91 -5.81
CA LEU A 106 -4.44 -2.72 -4.62
C LEU A 106 -3.47 -3.89 -4.44
N ARG A 107 -2.24 -3.61 -4.01
CA ARG A 107 -1.23 -4.63 -3.66
C ARG A 107 -1.24 -4.84 -2.15
N CYS A 108 -1.94 -5.88 -1.69
CA CYS A 108 -2.15 -6.15 -0.27
C CYS A 108 -0.84 -6.31 0.51
N GLU A 109 0.14 -7.06 -0.01
CA GLU A 109 1.43 -7.28 0.67
C GLU A 109 2.29 -6.02 0.79
N SER A 110 2.04 -5.01 -0.06
CA SER A 110 2.75 -3.72 -0.07
C SER A 110 1.93 -2.59 0.55
N THR A 111 0.82 -2.91 1.20
CA THR A 111 -0.08 -1.94 1.85
C THR A 111 -0.02 -2.12 3.36
N ASP A 112 0.08 -1.03 4.11
CA ASP A 112 0.06 -1.06 5.58
C ASP A 112 -1.38 -1.22 6.10
N ILE A 113 -1.94 -2.41 5.89
CA ILE A 113 -3.37 -2.68 6.12
C ILE A 113 -3.77 -2.36 7.56
N GLU A 114 -2.99 -2.82 8.54
CA GLU A 114 -3.29 -2.61 9.96
C GLU A 114 -3.29 -1.13 10.32
N TYR A 115 -2.32 -0.35 9.80
CA TYR A 115 -2.32 1.09 10.00
C TYR A 115 -3.56 1.73 9.38
N VAL A 116 -3.89 1.44 8.12
CA VAL A 116 -5.08 2.02 7.47
C VAL A 116 -6.34 1.70 8.26
N LEU A 117 -6.51 0.45 8.71
CA LEU A 117 -7.67 0.00 9.49
C LEU A 117 -7.74 0.64 10.88
N SER A 118 -6.60 1.10 11.44
CA SER A 118 -6.55 1.81 12.73
C SER A 118 -6.91 3.30 12.64
N GLN A 119 -6.88 3.89 11.45
CA GLN A 119 -7.19 5.30 11.21
C GLN A 119 -8.66 5.50 10.85
N TYR A 120 -9.29 6.56 11.35
CA TYR A 120 -10.70 6.87 11.04
C TYR A 120 -10.85 7.88 9.89
N ASN A 121 -9.91 8.80 9.77
CA ASN A 121 -9.88 9.83 8.75
C ASN A 121 -8.45 10.12 8.29
N ASP A 122 -8.33 10.65 7.09
CA ASP A 122 -7.09 11.17 6.53
C ASP A 122 -7.45 12.44 5.76
N GLN A 123 -6.77 13.55 6.05
CA GLN A 123 -7.06 14.87 5.46
C GLN A 123 -8.56 15.26 5.46
N GLY A 124 -9.30 14.85 6.48
CA GLY A 124 -10.75 15.11 6.61
C GLY A 124 -11.67 14.15 5.86
N GLN A 125 -11.14 13.24 5.02
CA GLN A 125 -11.90 12.16 4.38
C GLN A 125 -12.07 10.99 5.33
N LYS A 126 -13.28 10.42 5.41
CA LYS A 126 -13.53 9.19 6.18
C LYS A 126 -12.97 7.97 5.46
N LEU A 127 -12.45 7.01 6.22
CA LEU A 127 -11.80 5.82 5.66
C LEU A 127 -12.71 4.58 5.60
N ASP A 128 -14.02 4.71 5.90
CA ASP A 128 -14.97 3.59 5.95
C ASP A 128 -14.98 2.74 4.66
N ALA A 129 -14.93 3.40 3.49
CA ALA A 129 -14.88 2.75 2.19
C ALA A 129 -13.56 1.98 1.98
N ALA A 130 -12.42 2.60 2.33
CA ALA A 130 -11.11 1.97 2.27
C ALA A 130 -11.03 0.76 3.21
N HIS A 131 -11.51 0.90 4.45
CA HIS A 131 -11.53 -0.19 5.43
C HIS A 131 -12.32 -1.40 4.94
N SER A 132 -13.53 -1.17 4.47
CA SER A 132 -14.41 -2.24 3.99
C SER A 132 -13.75 -2.97 2.82
N CYS A 133 -13.15 -2.23 1.88
CA CYS A 133 -12.49 -2.82 0.72
C CYS A 133 -11.21 -3.58 1.06
N LEU A 134 -10.37 -3.05 1.97
CA LEU A 134 -9.17 -3.75 2.42
C LEU A 134 -9.50 -5.03 3.17
N ARG A 135 -10.57 -5.03 3.99
CA ARG A 135 -11.04 -6.26 4.64
C ARG A 135 -11.51 -7.29 3.62
N GLU A 136 -12.23 -6.86 2.59
CA GLU A 136 -12.72 -7.74 1.51
C GLU A 136 -11.59 -8.33 0.68
N LYS A 137 -10.68 -7.49 0.17
CA LYS A 137 -9.60 -7.92 -0.74
C LYS A 137 -8.39 -8.51 -0.04
N CYS A 138 -8.01 -7.93 1.10
CA CYS A 138 -6.74 -8.18 1.75
C CYS A 138 -6.86 -8.93 3.08
N GLY A 139 -8.05 -9.37 3.48
CA GLY A 139 -8.28 -10.12 4.72
C GLY A 139 -7.49 -11.44 4.84
N HIS A 140 -6.84 -11.90 3.78
CA HIS A 140 -5.91 -13.04 3.79
C HIS A 140 -4.45 -12.62 4.04
N ALA A 141 -4.02 -11.46 3.54
CA ALA A 141 -2.69 -10.90 3.76
C ALA A 141 -2.45 -10.55 5.24
N ALA A 142 -3.48 -9.98 5.88
CA ALA A 142 -3.49 -9.73 7.32
C ALA A 142 -3.40 -11.02 8.18
N LYS A 143 -3.79 -12.18 7.62
CA LYS A 143 -3.66 -13.48 8.30
C LYS A 143 -2.31 -14.13 8.06
N ALA A 144 -1.73 -13.98 6.86
CA ALA A 144 -0.43 -14.56 6.51
C ALA A 144 0.70 -13.95 7.37
N SER A 145 0.65 -12.65 7.64
CA SER A 145 1.56 -11.97 8.58
C SER A 145 1.42 -12.47 10.03
N ALA A 146 0.20 -12.86 10.44
CA ALA A 146 -0.05 -13.45 11.76
C ALA A 146 0.35 -14.93 11.86
N GLN A 147 0.26 -15.69 10.77
CA GLN A 147 0.54 -17.13 10.73
C GLN A 147 2.03 -17.45 10.59
N ALA A 148 2.80 -16.60 9.89
CA ALA A 148 4.27 -16.70 9.88
C ALA A 148 4.86 -16.65 11.31
N THR A 149 4.17 -15.97 12.24
CA THR A 149 4.51 -15.87 13.66
C THR A 149 4.15 -17.12 14.48
N LEU A 150 3.29 -18.01 13.96
CA LEU A 150 2.76 -19.17 14.70
C LEU A 150 3.40 -20.51 14.29
N THR A 151 4.05 -20.59 13.13
CA THR A 151 4.75 -21.82 12.68
C THR A 151 6.19 -21.95 13.17
N GLU A 152 6.68 -21.02 14.00
CA GLU A 152 7.97 -21.11 14.70
C GLU A 152 7.84 -21.28 16.22
N ALA A 153 6.63 -21.60 16.72
CA ALA A 153 6.37 -21.87 18.14
C ALA A 153 6.48 -23.36 18.50
#